data_AF-A0AAV0E5Y9-F1
#
_entry.id   AF-A0AAV0E5Y9-F1
#
_cell.length_a   1.000
_cell.length_b   1.000
_cell.length_c   1.000
_cell.angle_alpha   90.00
_cell.angle_beta   90.00
_cell.angle_gamma   90.00
#
_symmetry.space_group_name_H-M   'P 1'
#
loop_
_entity.id
_entity.type
_entity.pdbx_description
1 polymer ?
#
loop_
_entity_poly.entity_id
_entity_poly.type
_entity_poly.pdbx_seq_one_letter_code
_entity_poly.pdbx_strand_id
1 'polypeptide(L)'
;MFSRSYPTATQTKAADLATLILGASSPSQIVAACAEVDSFLHLYTADQTRCFFSITFPTLICKVFGFDDTPPVDHKSLSPSGWIDVASLSNDSELAGRIFRLLSPNSVLLSSIVNADALSLVKYVFPVERLPEWARYLLQNERDVQLLADLCPLFRNRLKEDS
;
A
#
# COMPACT_ATOMS: atom_id res chain seq x y z
N MET A 1 4.90 -13.58 33.53
CA MET A 1 5.71 -13.68 32.30
C MET A 1 4.76 -13.65 31.12
N PHE A 2 4.60 -12.52 30.44
CA PHE A 2 3.78 -12.47 29.22
C PHE A 2 4.60 -13.01 28.06
N SER A 3 4.04 -14.03 27.40
CA SER A 3 4.74 -14.81 26.38
C SER A 3 5.09 -13.95 25.17
N ARG A 4 6.38 -13.90 24.83
CA ARG A 4 6.99 -13.09 23.77
C ARG A 4 6.79 -13.67 22.36
N SER A 5 5.84 -14.59 22.18
CA SER A 5 5.63 -15.41 20.98
C SER A 5 4.65 -14.82 19.95
N TYR A 6 3.95 -13.75 20.29
CA TYR A 6 2.97 -13.11 19.39
C TYR A 6 3.56 -12.34 18.19
N PRO A 7 4.69 -11.62 18.30
CA PRO A 7 5.22 -10.81 17.19
C PRO A 7 5.74 -11.65 16.01
N THR A 8 6.31 -12.83 16.30
CA THR A 8 6.90 -13.69 15.27
C THR A 8 5.83 -14.36 14.41
N ALA A 9 4.70 -14.78 15.01
CA ALA A 9 3.61 -15.42 14.27
C ALA A 9 2.92 -14.46 13.29
N THR A 10 2.70 -13.20 13.66
CA THR A 10 2.13 -12.18 12.77
C THR A 10 3.08 -11.83 11.64
N GLN A 11 4.39 -11.78 11.92
CA GLN A 11 5.41 -11.52 10.91
C GLN A 11 5.50 -12.65 9.88
N THR A 12 5.51 -13.92 10.32
CA THR A 12 5.50 -15.07 9.42
C THR A 12 4.27 -15.05 8.52
N LYS A 13 3.08 -14.85 9.09
CA LYS A 13 1.84 -14.76 8.30
C LYS A 13 1.84 -13.61 7.30
N ALA A 14 2.39 -12.45 7.67
CA ALA A 14 2.53 -11.32 6.75
C ALA A 14 3.49 -11.65 5.59
N ALA A 15 4.59 -12.35 5.86
CA ALA A 15 5.51 -12.82 4.82
C ALA A 15 4.87 -13.88 3.91
N ASP A 16 4.15 -14.85 4.48
CA ASP A 16 3.41 -15.86 3.72
C ASP A 16 2.39 -15.20 2.79
N LEU A 17 1.64 -14.21 3.30
CA LEU A 17 0.70 -13.43 2.49
C LEU A 17 1.41 -12.66 1.37
N ALA A 18 2.60 -12.11 1.61
CA ALA A 18 3.39 -11.46 0.57
C ALA A 18 3.80 -12.46 -0.53
N THR A 19 4.18 -13.68 -0.17
CA THR A 19 4.51 -14.72 -1.16
C THR A 19 3.27 -15.16 -1.96
N LEU A 20 2.11 -15.23 -1.32
CA LEU A 20 0.84 -15.53 -1.98
C LEU A 20 0.50 -14.45 -3.02
N ILE A 21 0.64 -13.18 -2.65
CA ILE A 21 0.43 -12.03 -3.55
C ILE A 21 1.42 -12.04 -4.71
N LEU A 22 2.69 -12.36 -4.46
CA LEU A 22 3.71 -12.46 -5.51
C LEU A 22 3.38 -13.55 -6.54
N GLY A 23 2.87 -14.69 -6.08
CA GLY A 23 2.49 -15.83 -6.93
C GLY A 23 1.16 -15.65 -7.64
N ALA A 24 0.27 -14.78 -7.15
CA ALA A 24 -1.06 -14.58 -7.72
C ALA A 24 -0.99 -13.91 -9.10
N SER A 25 -1.30 -14.70 -10.13
CA SER A 25 -1.22 -14.28 -11.53
C SER A 25 -2.49 -14.62 -12.32
N SER A 26 -3.32 -15.56 -11.86
CA SER A 26 -4.63 -15.84 -12.46
C SER A 26 -5.76 -15.04 -11.78
N PRO A 27 -6.89 -14.78 -12.46
CA PRO A 27 -8.05 -14.11 -11.86
C PRO A 27 -8.50 -14.71 -10.52
N SER A 28 -8.62 -16.04 -10.45
CA SER A 28 -9.02 -16.74 -9.22
C SER A 28 -8.01 -16.58 -8.09
N GLN A 29 -6.71 -16.59 -8.40
CA GLN A 29 -5.66 -16.35 -7.41
C GLN A 29 -5.67 -14.92 -6.89
N ILE A 30 -5.92 -13.94 -7.76
CA ILE A 30 -6.00 -12.52 -7.37
C ILE A 30 -7.19 -12.31 -6.44
N VAL A 31 -8.36 -12.85 -6.77
CA VAL A 31 -9.55 -12.76 -5.90
C VAL A 31 -9.28 -13.40 -4.53
N ALA A 32 -8.64 -14.58 -4.51
CA ALA A 32 -8.25 -15.23 -3.27
C ALA A 32 -7.26 -14.38 -2.45
N ALA A 33 -6.26 -13.79 -3.12
CA ALA A 33 -5.30 -12.90 -2.46
C ALA A 33 -5.97 -11.67 -1.85
N CYS A 34 -6.91 -11.02 -2.54
CA CYS A 34 -7.69 -9.91 -1.99
C CYS A 34 -8.48 -10.33 -0.74
N ALA A 35 -9.14 -11.49 -0.78
CA ALA A 35 -9.91 -12.00 0.36
C ALA A 35 -9.03 -12.34 1.57
N GLU A 36 -7.83 -12.88 1.34
CA GLU A 36 -6.85 -13.14 2.41
C GLU A 36 -6.29 -11.85 3.01
N VAL A 37 -6.06 -10.80 2.21
CA VAL A 37 -5.67 -9.48 2.71
C VAL A 37 -6.76 -8.89 3.61
N ASP A 38 -8.02 -8.90 3.16
CA ASP A 38 -9.13 -8.40 3.97
C ASP A 38 -9.28 -9.20 5.28
N SER A 39 -9.17 -10.53 5.20
CA SER A 39 -9.27 -11.42 6.36
C SER A 39 -8.14 -11.19 7.37
N PHE A 40 -6.91 -11.02 6.88
CA PHE A 40 -5.76 -10.70 7.72
C PHE A 40 -5.98 -9.37 8.46
N LEU A 41 -6.39 -8.32 7.74
CA LEU A 41 -6.57 -6.99 8.31
C LEU A 41 -7.76 -6.90 9.27
N HIS A 42 -8.79 -7.73 9.09
CA HIS A 42 -9.88 -7.86 10.06
C HIS A 42 -9.48 -8.63 11.33
N LEU A 43 -8.60 -9.62 11.20
CA LEU A 43 -8.22 -10.49 12.31
C LEU A 43 -7.27 -9.81 13.31
N TYR A 44 -6.41 -8.91 12.82
CA TYR A 44 -5.32 -8.32 13.59
C TYR A 44 -5.58 -6.87 13.99
N THR A 45 -5.12 -6.48 15.18
CA THR A 45 -5.21 -5.09 15.65
C THR A 45 -4.21 -4.18 14.93
N ALA A 46 -4.37 -2.86 15.05
CA ALA A 46 -3.47 -1.88 14.42
C ALA A 46 -1.99 -2.07 14.79
N ASP A 47 -1.68 -2.53 16.00
CA ASP A 47 -0.30 -2.86 16.42
C ASP A 47 0.26 -4.09 15.69
N GLN A 48 -0.58 -5.10 15.48
CA GLN A 48 -0.20 -6.38 14.87
C GLN A 48 -0.10 -6.31 13.34
N THR A 49 -0.83 -5.38 12.71
CA THR A 49 -0.79 -5.14 11.25
C THR A 49 0.45 -4.35 10.80
N ARG A 50 1.30 -3.88 11.73
CA ARG A 50 2.55 -3.18 11.39
C ARG A 50 3.47 -4.00 10.46
N CYS A 51 3.59 -5.30 10.71
CA CYS A 51 4.40 -6.19 9.87
C CYS A 51 3.82 -6.32 8.46
N PHE A 52 2.49 -6.32 8.32
CA PHE A 52 1.82 -6.31 7.02
C PHE A 52 2.19 -5.05 6.23
N PHE A 53 2.10 -3.87 6.84
CA PHE A 53 2.41 -2.62 6.14
C PHE A 53 3.89 -2.46 5.79
N SER A 54 4.78 -3.12 6.54
CA SER A 54 6.22 -3.07 6.28
C SER A 54 6.68 -4.07 5.22
N ILE A 55 6.02 -5.23 5.12
CA ILE A 55 6.49 -6.38 4.31
C ILE A 55 5.54 -6.67 3.15
N THR A 56 4.26 -6.82 3.46
CA THR A 56 3.23 -7.27 2.52
C THR A 56 2.69 -6.14 1.66
N PHE A 57 2.47 -4.96 2.24
CA PHE A 57 1.85 -3.83 1.55
C PHE A 57 2.66 -3.30 0.36
N PRO A 58 4.01 -3.12 0.44
CA PRO A 58 4.79 -2.72 -0.74
C PRO A 58 4.63 -3.73 -1.88
N THR A 59 4.71 -5.02 -1.55
CA THR A 59 4.51 -6.14 -2.48
C THR A 59 3.13 -6.09 -3.14
N LEU A 60 2.07 -5.84 -2.36
CA LEU A 60 0.71 -5.69 -2.85
C LEU A 60 0.57 -4.54 -3.84
N ILE A 61 1.06 -3.35 -3.49
CA ILE A 61 0.98 -2.16 -4.35
C ILE A 61 1.77 -2.39 -5.65
N CYS A 62 2.99 -2.92 -5.56
CA CYS A 62 3.80 -3.27 -6.72
C CYS A 62 3.05 -4.23 -7.66
N LYS A 63 2.46 -5.30 -7.13
CA LYS A 63 1.70 -6.27 -7.93
C LYS A 63 0.40 -5.73 -8.51
N VAL A 64 -0.33 -4.89 -7.78
CA VAL A 64 -1.59 -4.31 -8.26
C VAL A 64 -1.35 -3.38 -9.45
N PHE A 65 -0.36 -2.50 -9.33
CA PHE A 65 -0.06 -1.48 -10.35
C PHE A 65 0.98 -1.91 -11.39
N GLY A 66 1.63 -3.05 -11.20
CA GLY A 66 2.66 -3.55 -12.11
C GLY A 66 4.01 -2.83 -12.00
N PHE A 67 4.34 -2.31 -10.81
CA PHE A 67 5.69 -1.82 -10.52
C PHE A 67 6.59 -3.03 -10.21
N ASP A 68 7.30 -3.53 -11.21
CA ASP A 68 8.33 -4.55 -11.00
C ASP A 68 9.71 -3.88 -11.03
N ASP A 69 10.58 -4.22 -10.08
CA ASP A 69 11.97 -3.68 -9.99
C ASP A 69 12.90 -4.32 -11.04
N THR A 70 12.35 -5.08 -11.98
CA THR A 70 13.14 -5.69 -13.05
C THR A 70 13.52 -4.62 -14.07
N PRO A 71 14.83 -4.43 -14.36
CA PRO A 71 15.27 -3.43 -15.33
C PRO A 71 14.58 -3.71 -16.67
N PRO A 72 14.19 -2.68 -17.43
CA PRO A 72 13.47 -2.85 -18.68
C PRO A 72 14.38 -3.59 -19.66
N VAL A 73 14.17 -4.90 -19.80
CA VAL A 73 14.72 -5.65 -20.92
C VAL A 73 13.85 -5.26 -22.11
N ASP A 74 14.49 -4.76 -23.17
CA ASP A 74 13.90 -4.28 -24.43
C ASP A 74 12.95 -5.28 -25.08
N HIS A 75 11.77 -5.50 -24.51
CA HIS A 75 10.73 -6.30 -25.12
C HIS A 75 9.38 -5.71 -24.75
N LYS A 76 8.69 -5.27 -25.79
CA LYS A 76 7.26 -5.04 -25.91
C LYS A 76 6.51 -6.33 -25.55
N SER A 77 6.55 -6.71 -24.28
CA SER A 77 5.89 -7.88 -23.72
C SER A 77 4.44 -7.51 -23.46
N LEU A 78 3.51 -8.17 -24.16
CA LEU A 78 2.06 -8.12 -23.91
C LEU A 78 1.65 -8.81 -22.59
N SER A 79 2.61 -9.19 -21.75
CA SER A 79 2.32 -9.84 -20.47
C SER A 79 1.73 -8.79 -19.51
N PRO A 80 0.61 -9.08 -18.85
CA PRO A 80 0.02 -8.15 -17.89
C PRO A 80 1.05 -7.82 -16.82
N SER A 81 1.38 -6.54 -16.68
CA SER A 81 2.42 -6.08 -15.76
C SER A 81 1.92 -6.08 -14.31
N GLY A 82 0.62 -5.87 -14.11
CA GLY A 82 -0.04 -5.91 -12.80
C GLY A 82 -1.45 -6.50 -12.83
N TRP A 83 -2.07 -6.65 -11.67
CA TRP A 83 -3.43 -7.19 -11.54
C TRP A 83 -4.48 -6.34 -12.26
N ILE A 84 -4.27 -5.04 -12.39
CA ILE A 84 -5.14 -4.14 -13.16
C ILE A 84 -5.14 -4.54 -14.65
N ASP A 85 -3.98 -4.86 -15.21
CA ASP A 85 -3.87 -5.34 -16.59
C ASP A 85 -4.57 -6.69 -16.75
N VAL A 86 -4.38 -7.61 -15.80
CA VAL A 86 -5.08 -8.91 -15.79
C VAL A 86 -6.59 -8.71 -15.81
N ALA A 87 -7.13 -7.81 -14.98
CA ALA A 87 -8.55 -7.50 -14.94
C ALA A 87 -9.07 -6.91 -16.26
N SER A 88 -8.29 -6.02 -16.88
CA SER A 88 -8.66 -5.45 -18.18
C SER A 88 -8.65 -6.48 -19.33
N LEU A 89 -7.64 -7.37 -19.37
CA LEU A 89 -7.49 -8.38 -20.41
C LEU A 89 -8.46 -9.55 -20.27
N SER A 90 -8.84 -9.91 -19.03
CA SER A 90 -9.79 -10.98 -18.76
C SER A 90 -11.25 -10.58 -18.97
N ASN A 91 -11.54 -9.28 -19.09
CA ASN A 91 -12.90 -8.72 -19.14
C ASN A 91 -13.80 -9.22 -17.99
N ASP A 92 -13.19 -9.51 -16.84
CA ASP A 92 -13.86 -10.01 -15.65
C ASP A 92 -14.26 -8.83 -14.74
N SER A 93 -15.54 -8.48 -14.78
CA SER A 93 -16.10 -7.40 -13.97
C SER A 93 -16.06 -7.70 -12.47
N GLU A 94 -16.07 -8.96 -12.06
CA GLU A 94 -15.99 -9.33 -10.64
C GLU A 94 -14.57 -9.09 -10.11
N LEU A 95 -13.56 -9.54 -10.86
CA LEU A 95 -12.16 -9.31 -10.55
C LEU A 95 -11.85 -7.81 -10.45
N ALA A 96 -12.26 -7.02 -11.44
CA ALA A 96 -12.08 -5.57 -11.43
C ALA A 96 -12.78 -4.93 -10.20
N GLY A 97 -13.99 -5.38 -9.88
CA GLY A 97 -14.73 -4.95 -8.70
C GLY A 97 -14.02 -5.27 -7.39
N ARG A 98 -13.37 -6.44 -7.28
CA ARG A 98 -12.60 -6.84 -6.10
C ARG A 98 -11.36 -5.97 -5.89
N ILE A 99 -10.58 -5.76 -6.93
CA ILE A 99 -9.39 -4.89 -6.89
C ILE A 99 -9.80 -3.46 -6.53
N PHE A 100 -10.87 -2.96 -7.15
CA PHE A 100 -11.39 -1.62 -6.84
C PHE A 100 -11.87 -1.50 -5.39
N ARG A 101 -12.58 -2.51 -4.86
CA ARG A 101 -13.03 -2.51 -3.46
C ARG A 101 -11.86 -2.55 -2.48
N LEU A 102 -10.78 -3.25 -2.80
CA LEU A 102 -9.57 -3.28 -1.98
C LEU A 102 -8.91 -1.89 -1.88
N LEU A 103 -8.88 -1.14 -2.98
CA LEU A 103 -8.29 0.21 -3.06
C LEU A 103 -9.27 1.34 -2.69
N SER A 104 -10.55 1.02 -2.46
CA SER A 104 -11.58 2.02 -2.15
C SER A 104 -11.27 2.74 -0.83
N PRO A 105 -11.54 4.05 -0.70
CA PRO A 105 -11.37 4.80 0.56
C PRO A 105 -12.02 4.15 1.79
N ASN A 106 -13.10 3.40 1.57
CA ASN A 106 -13.86 2.71 2.62
C ASN A 106 -13.41 1.25 2.81
N SER A 107 -12.27 0.85 2.25
CA SER A 107 -11.76 -0.51 2.37
C SER A 107 -11.12 -0.78 3.72
N VAL A 108 -11.06 -2.06 4.07
CA VAL A 108 -10.37 -2.53 5.28
C VAL A 108 -8.89 -2.12 5.21
N LEU A 109 -8.28 -2.23 4.02
CA LEU A 109 -6.90 -1.81 3.77
C LEU A 109 -6.64 -0.35 4.15
N LEU A 110 -7.40 0.59 3.60
CA LEU A 110 -7.19 2.01 3.88
C LEU A 110 -7.58 2.38 5.31
N SER A 111 -8.65 1.78 5.86
CA SER A 111 -9.02 1.99 7.27
C SER A 111 -7.94 1.52 8.24
N SER A 112 -7.30 0.37 7.96
CA SER A 112 -6.20 -0.17 8.76
C SER A 112 -4.94 0.67 8.64
N ILE A 113 -4.66 1.26 7.47
CA ILE A 113 -3.57 2.21 7.28
C ILE A 113 -3.78 3.45 8.14
N VAL A 114 -4.98 4.04 8.11
CA VAL A 114 -5.30 5.23 8.92
C VAL A 114 -5.16 4.94 10.41
N ASN A 115 -5.59 3.76 10.87
CA ASN A 115 -5.44 3.36 12.27
C ASN A 115 -3.96 3.14 12.66
N ALA A 116 -3.15 2.55 11.77
CA ALA A 116 -1.71 2.38 12.01
C ALA A 116 -0.95 3.72 11.99
N ASP A 117 -1.34 4.66 11.11
CA ASP A 117 -0.81 6.03 11.03
C ASP A 117 -1.15 6.82 12.29
N ALA A 118 -2.39 6.74 12.78
CA ALA A 118 -2.83 7.42 14.00
C ALA A 118 -2.01 7.00 15.24
N LEU A 119 -1.53 5.76 15.27
CA LEU A 119 -0.65 5.24 16.33
C LEU A 119 0.84 5.49 16.08
N SER A 120 1.20 6.19 14.99
CA SER A 120 2.59 6.43 14.56
C SER A 120 3.41 5.14 14.37
N LEU A 121 2.75 4.01 14.11
CA LEU A 121 3.39 2.69 13.98
C LEU A 121 4.06 2.50 12.61
N VAL A 122 3.50 3.15 11.60
CA VAL A 122 3.99 3.20 10.23
C VAL A 122 3.92 4.65 9.79
N LYS A 123 5.07 5.27 9.50
CA LYS A 123 5.09 6.62 8.91
C LYS A 123 5.11 6.48 7.39
N TYR A 124 3.97 6.72 6.75
CA TYR A 124 3.94 6.92 5.31
C TYR A 124 4.42 8.33 5.00
N VAL A 125 5.74 8.49 4.91
CA VAL A 125 6.34 9.75 4.48
C VAL A 125 6.54 9.67 2.97
N PHE A 126 5.94 10.60 2.23
CA PHE A 126 6.33 10.80 0.84
C PHE A 126 7.74 11.40 0.84
N PRO A 127 8.74 10.73 0.23
CA PRO A 127 10.04 11.32 0.05
C PRO A 127 9.88 12.64 -0.70
N VAL A 128 10.60 13.67 -0.26
CA VAL A 128 10.50 15.01 -0.85
C VAL A 128 10.75 14.93 -2.36
N GLU A 129 11.67 14.06 -2.78
CA GLU A 129 12.03 13.82 -4.19
C GLU A 129 10.86 13.35 -5.05
N ARG A 130 9.87 12.67 -4.46
CA ARG A 130 8.69 12.14 -5.18
C ARG A 130 7.49 13.09 -5.18
N LEU A 131 7.59 14.22 -4.50
CA LEU A 131 6.56 15.24 -4.56
C LEU A 131 6.61 15.99 -5.90
N PRO A 132 5.49 16.57 -6.35
CA PRO A 132 5.48 17.50 -7.47
C PRO A 132 6.50 18.63 -7.27
N GLU A 133 7.08 19.14 -8.35
CA GLU A 133 8.13 20.17 -8.29
C GLU A 133 7.70 21.40 -7.49
N TRP A 134 6.45 21.83 -7.65
CA TRP A 134 5.88 22.94 -6.88
C TRP A 134 5.84 22.66 -5.39
N ALA A 135 5.45 21.44 -4.98
CA ALA A 135 5.43 21.05 -3.58
C ALA A 135 6.84 20.95 -3.00
N ARG A 136 7.80 20.42 -3.78
CA ARG A 136 9.22 20.42 -3.40
C ARG A 136 9.76 21.83 -3.16
N TYR A 137 9.46 22.75 -4.07
CA TYR A 137 9.93 24.12 -3.97
C TYR A 137 9.36 24.83 -2.74
N LEU A 138 8.07 24.65 -2.47
CA LEU A 138 7.40 25.24 -1.31
C LEU A 138 7.85 24.60 0.03
N LEU A 139 8.28 23.35 0.02
CA LEU A 139 8.78 22.67 1.23
C LEU A 139 10.23 23.05 1.58
N GLN A 140 10.99 23.69 0.68
CA GLN A 140 12.37 24.12 0.96
C GLN A 140 12.44 25.38 1.84
N ASN A 141 11.36 26.16 1.92
CA ASN A 141 11.29 27.40 2.68
C ASN A 141 10.19 27.30 3.75
N GLU A 142 10.53 27.50 5.02
CA GLU A 142 9.56 27.47 6.14
C GLU A 142 8.37 28.42 5.96
N ARG A 143 8.58 29.58 5.31
CA ARG A 143 7.51 30.53 4.99
C ARG A 143 6.52 30.00 3.94
N ASP A 144 7.00 29.17 3.03
CA ASP A 144 6.21 28.64 1.92
C ASP A 144 5.49 27.33 2.31
N VAL A 145 5.94 26.66 3.38
CA VAL A 145 5.27 25.51 4.02
C VAL A 145 3.89 25.90 4.55
N GLN A 146 3.76 27.07 5.18
CA GLN A 146 2.47 27.57 5.66
C GLN A 146 1.53 27.93 4.50
N LEU A 147 2.06 28.55 3.44
CA LEU A 147 1.31 28.80 2.21
C LEU A 147 0.82 27.51 1.56
N LEU A 148 1.62 26.45 1.56
CA LEU A 148 1.24 25.14 1.04
C LEU A 148 0.06 24.54 1.81
N ALA A 149 0.05 24.67 3.15
CA ALA A 149 -1.05 24.22 4.00
C ALA A 149 -2.34 25.06 3.81
N ASP A 150 -2.21 26.33 3.44
CA ASP A 150 -3.33 27.24 3.18
C ASP A 150 -3.93 27.05 1.78
N LEU A 151 -3.08 26.85 0.76
CA LEU A 151 -3.50 26.64 -0.63
C LEU A 151 -4.07 25.25 -0.87
N CYS A 152 -3.58 24.24 -0.14
CA CYS A 152 -4.00 22.86 -0.29
C CYS A 152 -4.39 22.27 1.07
N PRO A 153 -5.69 22.07 1.34
CA PRO A 153 -6.19 21.48 2.58
C PRO A 153 -5.59 20.10 2.88
N LEU A 154 -5.09 19.41 1.85
CA LEU A 154 -4.42 18.11 1.93
C LEU A 154 -3.15 18.14 2.78
N PHE A 155 -2.44 19.27 2.86
CA PHE A 155 -1.20 19.40 3.63
C PHE A 155 -1.40 19.96 5.03
N ARG A 156 -2.61 20.44 5.35
CA ARG A 156 -2.92 21.02 6.65
C ARG A 156 -2.71 19.99 7.76
N ASN A 157 -1.85 20.31 8.74
CA ASN A 157 -1.46 19.43 9.86
C ASN A 157 -0.76 18.12 9.44
N ARG A 158 -0.31 17.99 8.19
CA ARG A 158 0.37 16.79 7.65
C ARG A 158 1.83 17.05 7.29
N LEU A 159 2.28 18.30 7.36
CA LEU A 159 3.68 18.69 7.20
C LEU A 159 4.37 18.62 8.57
N LYS A 160 5.42 17.82 8.68
CA LYS A 160 6.20 17.68 9.91
C LYS A 160 7.52 18.42 9.73
N GLU A 161 7.85 19.31 10.65
CA GLU A 161 9.21 19.86 10.75
C GLU A 161 10.15 18.71 11.16
N ASP A 162 11.22 18.51 10.39
CA ASP A 162 12.30 17.62 10.81
C ASP A 162 12.98 18.26 12.03
N SER A 163 12.67 17.74 13.23
CA SER A 163 13.39 18.00 14.47
C SER A 163 14.38 16.88 14.76
#